data_AF-A0ABD0QQK2-F1
#
_entry.id   AF-A0ABD0QQK2-F1
#
_cell.length_a   1.000
_cell.length_b   1.000
_cell.length_c   1.000
_cell.angle_alpha   90.00
_cell.angle_beta   90.00
_cell.angle_gamma   90.00
#
_symmetry.space_group_name_H-M   'P 1'
#
loop_
_entity.id
_entity.type
_entity.pdbx_description
1 polymer ?
#
loop_
_entity_poly.entity_id
_entity_poly.type
_entity_poly.pdbx_seq_one_letter_code
_entity_poly.pdbx_strand_id
1 'polypeptide(L)' 'FCEVAKENGMDIFRVFDSLNYIPNMLLGMEAAGAAGGVVEAAISYTGDVSDPMRQKYSLEYYLKLANELVKAGTHILAIK' A
#
# COMPACT_ATOMS: atom_id res chain seq x y z
N PHE A 1 -3.11 -16.77 -7.14
CA PHE A 1 -1.70 -16.32 -7.18
C PHE A 1 -1.13 -16.21 -5.76
N CYS A 2 -1.72 -15.37 -4.89
CA CYS A 2 -1.19 -15.17 -3.53
C CYS A 2 -1.07 -16.45 -2.70
N GLU A 3 -2.07 -17.34 -2.76
CA GLU A 3 -2.05 -18.66 -2.08
C GLU A 3 -0.83 -19.49 -2.49
N VAL A 4 -0.69 -19.77 -3.80
CA VAL A 4 0.45 -20.52 -4.34
C VAL A 4 1.78 -19.85 -3.97
N ALA A 5 1.87 -18.52 -4.03
CA ALA A 5 3.10 -17.84 -3.66
C ALA A 5 3.43 -18.01 -2.17
N LYS A 6 2.42 -17.97 -1.29
CA LYS A 6 2.58 -18.22 0.15
C LYS A 6 3.00 -19.66 0.44
N GLU A 7 2.37 -20.63 -0.22
CA GLU A 7 2.75 -22.05 -0.13
C GLU A 7 4.20 -22.30 -0.57
N ASN A 8 4.71 -21.48 -1.49
CA ASN A 8 6.09 -21.55 -1.99
C ASN A 8 7.07 -20.62 -1.23
N GLY A 9 6.69 -20.11 -0.06
CA GLY A 9 7.61 -19.42 0.86
C GLY A 9 7.62 -17.89 0.80
N MET A 10 6.65 -17.26 0.11
CA MET A 10 6.49 -15.81 0.19
C MET A 10 5.69 -15.41 1.44
N ASP A 11 6.36 -14.86 2.45
CA ASP A 11 5.72 -14.50 3.72
C ASP A 11 5.13 -13.08 3.77
N ILE A 12 5.85 -12.11 3.19
CA ILE A 12 5.49 -10.69 3.22
C ILE A 12 5.13 -10.23 1.82
N PHE A 13 3.93 -9.68 1.67
CA PHE A 13 3.38 -9.20 0.42
C PHE A 13 3.36 -7.67 0.42
N ARG A 14 4.33 -7.07 -0.27
CA ARG A 14 4.29 -5.63 -0.55
C ARG A 14 3.34 -5.38 -1.73
N VAL A 15 2.17 -4.82 -1.44
CA VAL A 15 1.13 -4.49 -2.43
C VAL A 15 1.15 -3.00 -2.71
N PHE A 16 1.30 -2.62 -3.99
CA PHE A 16 1.23 -1.22 -4.44
C PHE A 16 0.41 -1.11 -5.73
N ASP A 17 -0.16 0.07 -5.95
CA ASP A 17 -0.75 0.45 -7.24
C ASP A 17 0.06 1.62 -7.82
N SER A 18 0.32 1.59 -9.14
CA SER A 18 1.18 2.57 -9.81
C SER A 18 0.65 4.01 -9.76
N LEU A 19 -0.64 4.20 -9.45
CA LEU A 19 -1.29 5.49 -9.32
C LEU A 19 -1.76 5.78 -7.88
N ASN A 20 -1.36 4.94 -6.90
CA ASN A 20 -1.89 4.94 -5.54
C ASN A 20 -3.43 4.82 -5.50
N TYR A 21 -4.02 4.05 -6.43
CA TYR A 21 -5.46 3.86 -6.46
C TYR A 21 -5.90 2.81 -5.42
N ILE A 22 -6.41 3.29 -4.29
CA ILE A 22 -6.78 2.48 -3.11
C ILE A 22 -7.69 1.29 -3.46
N PRO A 23 -8.76 1.41 -4.27
CA PRO A 23 -9.62 0.27 -4.59
C PRO A 23 -8.87 -0.91 -5.22
N ASN A 24 -7.86 -0.66 -6.07
CA ASN A 24 -7.02 -1.72 -6.64
C ASN A 24 -6.14 -2.35 -5.57
N MET A 25 -5.60 -1.55 -4.66
CA MET A 25 -4.76 -2.04 -3.57
C MET A 25 -5.55 -2.93 -2.60
N LEU A 26 -6.80 -2.58 -2.28
CA LEU A 26 -7.66 -3.37 -1.39
C LEU A 26 -7.82 -4.81 -1.89
N LEU A 27 -8.02 -5.01 -3.20
CA LEU A 27 -8.12 -6.34 -3.79
C LEU A 27 -6.83 -7.16 -3.58
N GLY A 28 -5.67 -6.53 -3.78
CA GLY A 28 -4.38 -7.18 -3.57
C GLY A 28 -4.09 -7.47 -2.09
N MET A 29 -4.46 -6.56 -1.20
CA MET A 29 -4.35 -6.71 0.25
C MET A 29 -5.23 -7.85 0.75
N GLU A 30 -6.49 -7.92 0.31
CA GLU A 30 -7.42 -8.99 0.66
C GLU A 30 -6.88 -10.35 0.18
N ALA A 31 -6.42 -10.44 -1.07
CA ALA A 31 -5.87 -11.69 -1.61
C ALA A 31 -4.61 -12.15 -0.86
N ALA A 32 -3.72 -11.24 -0.47
CA ALA A 32 -2.53 -11.57 0.32
C ALA A 32 -2.89 -11.98 1.77
N GLY A 33 -3.83 -11.27 2.39
CA GLY A 33 -4.31 -11.59 3.74
C GLY A 33 -5.05 -12.93 3.79
N ALA A 34 -5.92 -13.20 2.82
CA ALA A 34 -6.64 -14.47 2.69
C ALA A 34 -5.69 -15.66 2.47
N ALA A 35 -4.58 -15.44 1.77
CA ALA A 35 -3.52 -16.45 1.63
C ALA A 35 -2.73 -16.69 2.93
N GLY A 36 -2.92 -15.88 3.98
CA GLY A 36 -2.18 -15.97 5.24
C GLY A 36 -0.81 -15.27 5.22
N GLY A 37 -0.62 -14.35 4.27
CA GLY A 37 0.59 -13.52 4.17
C GLY A 37 0.52 -12.25 5.02
N VAL A 38 1.69 -11.71 5.37
CA VAL A 38 1.78 -10.37 5.98
C VAL A 38 1.56 -9.33 4.88
N VAL A 39 0.41 -8.65 4.94
CA VAL A 39 0.06 -7.53 4.08
C VAL A 39 0.87 -6.26 4.43
N GLU A 40 1.74 -5.85 3.51
CA GLU A 40 2.47 -4.57 3.54
C GLU A 40 1.94 -3.65 2.43
N ALA A 41 1.11 -2.67 2.78
CA ALA A 41 0.57 -1.73 1.81
C ALA A 41 1.58 -0.62 1.54
N ALA A 42 1.91 -0.40 0.27
CA ALA A 42 2.93 0.55 -0.16
C ALA A 42 2.34 1.76 -0.87
N ILE A 43 2.73 2.95 -0.41
CA ILE A 43 2.42 4.22 -1.05
C ILE A 43 3.61 4.63 -1.90
N SER A 44 3.40 4.82 -3.21
CA SER A 44 4.44 5.31 -4.12
C SER A 44 4.64 6.82 -3.90
N TYR A 45 5.86 7.22 -3.56
CA TYR A 45 6.20 8.62 -3.33
C TYR A 45 6.59 9.32 -4.64
N THR A 46 6.17 10.58 -4.79
CA THR A 46 6.55 11.44 -5.91
C THR A 46 6.43 12.91 -5.53
N GLY A 47 7.09 13.78 -6.30
CA GLY A 47 7.14 15.20 -5.99
C GLY A 47 8.02 15.51 -4.78
N ASP A 48 7.65 16.56 -4.05
CA ASP A 48 8.39 17.06 -2.90
C ASP A 48 7.41 17.66 -1.89
N VAL A 49 7.24 17.01 -0.74
CA VAL A 49 6.33 17.48 0.32
C VAL A 49 6.84 18.72 1.06
N SER A 50 8.11 19.06 0.89
CA SER A 50 8.73 20.26 1.48
C SER A 50 8.61 21.50 0.59
N ASP A 51 8.24 21.34 -0.69
CA ASP A 51 8.02 22.44 -1.63
C ASP A 51 6.59 23.00 -1.50
N PRO A 52 6.40 24.22 -0.93
CA PRO A 52 5.08 24.79 -0.71
C PRO A 52 4.34 25.14 -2.01
N MET A 53 5.04 25.23 -3.14
CA MET A 53 4.46 25.50 -4.45
C MET A 53 3.88 24.23 -5.12
N ARG A 54 4.24 23.03 -4.64
CA ARG A 54 3.79 21.74 -5.21
C ARG A 54 2.71 21.09 -4.35
N GLN A 55 1.46 21.51 -4.55
CA GLN A 55 0.37 21.09 -3.66
C GLN A 55 -0.33 19.77 -4.04
N LYS A 56 -0.09 19.23 -5.24
CA LYS A 56 -0.78 18.00 -5.71
C LYS A 56 -0.43 16.77 -4.86
N TYR A 57 0.84 16.60 -4.52
CA TYR A 57 1.35 15.49 -3.72
C TYR A 57 1.88 16.03 -2.38
N SER A 58 0.99 16.69 -1.63
CA SER A 58 1.31 17.29 -0.33
C SER A 58 1.43 16.25 0.78
N LEU A 59 1.96 16.65 1.95
CA LEU A 59 1.96 15.80 3.14
C LEU A 59 0.55 15.27 3.47
N GLU A 60 -0.47 16.14 3.36
CA GLU A 60 -1.86 15.79 3.61
C GLU A 60 -2.37 14.69 2.65
N TYR A 61 -1.95 14.72 1.38
CA TYR A 61 -2.27 13.65 0.42
C TYR A 61 -1.75 12.29 0.90
N TYR A 62 -0.50 12.23 1.35
CA TYR A 62 0.11 11.00 1.85
C TYR A 62 -0.50 10.52 3.17
N LEU A 63 -0.82 11.45 4.09
CA LEU A 63 -1.48 11.13 5.36
C LEU A 63 -2.89 10.55 5.14
N LYS A 64 -3.64 11.05 4.15
CA LYS A 64 -4.96 10.48 3.80
C LYS A 64 -4.83 9.05 3.30
N LEU A 65 -3.93 8.79 2.34
CA LEU A 65 -3.68 7.44 1.85
C LEU A 65 -3.26 6.49 2.97
N ALA A 66 -2.33 6.91 3.83
CA ALA A 66 -1.88 6.11 4.97
C ALA A 66 -3.04 5.76 5.91
N ASN A 67 -3.91 6.72 6.24
CA ASN A 67 -5.09 6.49 7.07
C ASN A 67 -6.08 5.50 6.42
N GLU A 68 -6.29 5.58 5.11
CA GLU A 68 -7.16 4.65 4.38
C GLU A 68 -6.59 3.22 4.41
N LEU A 69 -5.30 3.05 4.16
CA LEU A 69 -4.63 1.74 4.18
C LEU A 69 -4.58 1.12 5.58
N VAL A 70 -4.40 1.93 6.63
CA VAL A 70 -4.49 1.47 8.03
C VAL A 70 -5.91 1.00 8.36
N LYS A 71 -6.93 1.77 7.98
CA LYS A 71 -8.34 1.36 8.17
C LYS A 71 -8.68 0.09 7.38
N ALA A 72 -8.04 -0.11 6.24
CA ALA A 72 -8.17 -1.32 5.43
C ALA A 72 -7.43 -2.54 6.01
N GLY A 73 -6.71 -2.40 7.12
CA GLY A 73 -6.11 -3.52 7.84
C GLY A 73 -4.72 -3.92 7.34
N THR A 74 -3.94 -3.01 6.77
CA THR A 74 -2.52 -3.30 6.50
C THR A 74 -1.76 -3.58 7.80
N HIS A 75 -0.84 -4.56 7.78
CA HIS A 75 0.03 -4.84 8.94
C HIS A 75 1.25 -3.92 8.98
N ILE A 76 1.75 -3.52 7.81
CA ILE A 76 2.94 -2.69 7.63
C ILE A 76 2.63 -1.63 6.57
N LEU A 77 2.90 -0.36 6.87
CA LEU A 77 2.90 0.70 5.87
C LEU A 77 4.30 0.86 5.28
N ALA A 78 4.39 0.86 3.95
CA ALA A 78 5.62 1.12 3.22
C ALA A 78 5.54 2.40 2.40
N ILE A 79 6.67 3.11 2.30
CA ILE A 79 6.87 4.18 1.33
C ILE A 79 7.79 3.64 0.24
N LYS A 80 7.33 3.65 -1.01
CA LYS A 80 8.01 3.09 -2.18
C LYS A 80 8.62 4.20 -3.04
#